data_AF-A0A5C7P295-F1
#
_entry.id   AF-A0A5C7P295-F1
#
_cell.length_a   1.000
_cell.length_b   1.000
_cell.length_c   1.000
_cell.angle_alpha   90.00
_cell.angle_beta   90.00
_cell.angle_gamma   90.00
#
_symmetry.space_group_name_H-M   'P 1'
#
loop_
_entity.id
_entity.type
_entity.pdbx_description
1 polymer ?
#
loop_
_entity_poly.entity_id
_entity_poly.type
_entity_poly.pdbx_seq_one_letter_code
_entity_poly.pdbx_strand_id
1 'polypeptide(L)'
;MPPKRKKPDKDLTKPVGKSLLSPLDIRKMRERLGMYQRELAIALNVRRSTVCYWEAGSRSISHEHASMLYQMHKRAMESGMRPMTVRDPRKRLLGDTPL
;
A
#
# COMPACT_ATOMS: atom_id res chain seq x y z
N MET A 1 0.01 24.09 4.18
CA MET A 1 -0.73 23.20 5.11
C MET A 1 -1.10 21.91 4.38
N PRO A 2 -0.68 20.72 4.83
CA PRO A 2 -1.17 19.47 4.27
C PRO A 2 -2.69 19.34 4.56
N PRO A 3 -3.50 18.84 3.62
CA PRO A 3 -4.96 18.76 3.79
C PRO A 3 -5.35 17.85 4.96
N LYS A 4 -6.39 18.25 5.70
CA LYS A 4 -6.94 17.52 6.85
C LYS A 4 -7.37 16.11 6.40
N ARG A 5 -6.61 15.09 6.80
CA ARG A 5 -6.89 13.69 6.45
C ARG A 5 -8.07 13.17 7.29
N LYS A 6 -9.12 12.66 6.63
CA LYS A 6 -10.27 12.03 7.28
C LYS A 6 -9.80 10.88 8.19
N LYS A 7 -10.35 10.79 9.41
CA LYS A 7 -10.14 9.65 10.30
C LYS A 7 -10.81 8.43 9.67
N PRO A 8 -10.13 7.29 9.46
CA PRO A 8 -10.83 6.09 9.02
C PRO A 8 -11.71 5.60 10.18
N ASP A 9 -12.97 5.31 9.86
CA ASP A 9 -14.06 5.00 10.78
C ASP A 9 -13.74 3.90 11.82
N LYS A 10 -14.30 4.08 13.01
CA LYS A 10 -13.99 3.37 14.27
C LYS A 10 -14.86 2.11 14.46
N ASP A 11 -15.15 1.37 13.40
CA ASP A 11 -15.96 0.15 13.48
C ASP A 11 -15.21 -1.05 12.89
N LEU A 12 -14.47 -1.78 13.73
CA LEU A 12 -13.89 -3.08 13.37
C LEU A 12 -14.16 -4.12 14.47
N THR A 13 -15.41 -4.58 14.57
CA THR A 13 -15.79 -5.81 15.29
C THR A 13 -16.74 -6.71 14.50
N LYS A 14 -16.74 -6.66 13.16
CA LYS A 14 -17.49 -7.62 12.33
C LYS A 14 -16.64 -8.13 11.17
N PRO A 15 -16.76 -9.41 10.78
CA PRO A 15 -15.98 -9.97 9.69
C PRO A 15 -16.54 -9.39 8.39
N VAL A 16 -15.98 -8.28 7.95
CA VAL A 16 -16.37 -7.64 6.68
C VAL A 16 -15.90 -8.57 5.55
N GLY A 17 -16.85 -8.90 4.68
CA GLY A 17 -16.78 -9.93 3.65
C GLY A 17 -15.45 -10.01 2.90
N LYS A 18 -15.10 -11.25 2.52
CA LYS A 18 -13.90 -11.69 1.80
C LYS A 18 -13.23 -10.54 1.02
N SER A 19 -12.16 -10.00 1.61
CA SER A 19 -11.27 -9.09 0.88
C SER A 19 -10.71 -9.85 -0.34
N LEU A 20 -10.70 -9.20 -1.50
CA LEU A 20 -10.24 -9.80 -2.76
C LEU A 20 -8.73 -10.09 -2.77
N LEU A 21 -7.96 -9.44 -1.89
CA LEU A 21 -6.52 -9.59 -1.78
C LEU A 21 -6.17 -10.13 -0.41
N SER A 22 -5.38 -11.21 -0.38
CA SER A 22 -4.81 -11.68 0.88
C SER A 22 -3.70 -10.74 1.35
N PRO A 23 -3.35 -10.74 2.66
CA PRO A 23 -2.23 -9.95 3.19
C PRO A 23 -0.91 -10.20 2.44
N LEU A 24 -0.68 -11.46 2.03
CA LEU A 24 0.48 -11.86 1.26
C LEU A 24 0.48 -11.26 -0.15
N ASP A 25 -0.67 -11.19 -0.80
CA ASP A 25 -0.79 -10.61 -2.14
C ASP A 25 -0.52 -9.10 -2.11
N ILE A 26 -1.05 -8.40 -1.11
CA ILE A 26 -0.79 -6.97 -0.90
C ILE A 26 0.72 -6.73 -0.77
N ARG A 27 1.39 -7.51 0.07
CA ARG A 27 2.84 -7.43 0.26
C ARG A 27 3.61 -7.72 -1.03
N LYS A 28 3.27 -8.79 -1.74
CA LYS A 28 3.94 -9.18 -2.99
C LYS A 28 3.78 -8.12 -4.07
N MET A 29 2.58 -7.59 -4.26
CA MET A 29 2.32 -6.52 -5.23
C MET A 29 3.12 -5.26 -4.89
N ARG A 30 3.12 -4.85 -3.61
CA ARG A 30 3.94 -3.73 -3.13
C ARG A 30 5.43 -3.95 -3.41
N GLU A 31 5.93 -5.15 -3.12
CA GLU A 31 7.34 -5.49 -3.30
C GLU A 31 7.74 -5.45 -4.77
N ARG A 32 6.91 -6.03 -5.65
CA ARG A 32 7.06 -5.97 -7.11
C ARG A 32 7.05 -4.55 -7.66
N LEU A 33 6.25 -3.66 -7.07
CA LEU A 33 6.22 -2.23 -7.40
C LEU A 33 7.45 -1.45 -6.93
N GLY A 34 8.40 -2.06 -6.20
CA GLY A 34 9.57 -1.32 -5.69
C GLY A 34 9.26 -0.39 -4.51
N MET A 35 8.02 -0.37 -4.00
CA MET A 35 7.56 0.53 -2.92
C MET A 35 7.74 0.02 -1.48
N TYR A 36 8.21 0.86 -0.56
CA TYR A 36 8.07 0.69 0.89
C TYR A 36 6.60 0.83 1.33
N GLN A 37 6.25 0.36 2.53
CA GLN A 37 4.90 0.54 3.08
C GLN A 37 4.47 2.03 3.15
N ARG A 38 5.42 2.94 3.38
CA ARG A 38 5.15 4.39 3.39
C ARG A 38 4.82 4.91 1.99
N GLU A 39 5.52 4.45 0.96
CA GLU A 39 5.30 4.88 -0.43
C GLU A 39 3.98 4.35 -0.95
N LEU A 40 3.65 3.08 -0.67
CA LEU A 40 2.33 2.55 -0.98
C LEU A 40 1.23 3.33 -0.24
N ALA A 41 1.45 3.70 1.02
CA ALA A 41 0.50 4.48 1.77
C ALA A 41 0.30 5.89 1.19
N ILE A 42 1.36 6.53 0.69
CA ILE A 42 1.26 7.81 -0.01
C ILE A 42 0.47 7.64 -1.32
N ALA A 43 0.80 6.62 -2.12
CA ALA A 43 0.12 6.33 -3.38
C ALA A 43 -1.38 6.05 -3.21
N LEU A 44 -1.76 5.35 -2.13
CA LEU A 44 -3.14 5.03 -1.80
C LEU A 44 -3.80 6.07 -0.87
N ASN A 45 -3.12 7.17 -0.56
CA ASN A 45 -3.59 8.23 0.35
C ASN A 45 -4.09 7.71 1.73
N VAL A 46 -3.38 6.75 2.31
CA VAL A 46 -3.65 6.20 3.65
C VAL A 46 -2.48 6.43 4.60
N ARG A 47 -2.64 6.04 5.87
CA ARG A 47 -1.54 6.00 6.82
C ARG A 47 -0.67 4.76 6.58
N ARG A 48 0.64 4.89 6.81
CA ARG A 48 1.58 3.75 6.78
C ARG A 48 1.17 2.62 7.72
N SER A 49 0.60 2.96 8.89
CA SER A 49 0.04 1.98 9.83
C SER A 49 -1.12 1.18 9.22
N THR A 50 -1.93 1.79 8.35
CA THR A 50 -3.03 1.12 7.65
C THR A 50 -2.49 0.01 6.73
N VAL A 51 -1.46 0.32 5.93
CA VAL A 51 -0.77 -0.68 5.09
C VAL A 51 -0.14 -1.79 5.93
N CYS A 52 0.48 -1.44 7.06
CA CYS A 52 1.03 -2.42 7.98
C CYS A 52 -0.05 -3.38 8.52
N TYR A 53 -1.23 -2.87 8.88
CA TYR A 53 -2.34 -3.70 9.35
C TYR A 53 -2.91 -4.61 8.26
N TRP A 54 -2.96 -4.13 7.01
CA TRP A 54 -3.36 -4.92 5.85
C TRP A 54 -2.39 -6.08 5.58
N GLU A 55 -1.08 -5.80 5.54
CA GLU A 55 -0.05 -6.83 5.30
C GLU A 55 0.09 -7.82 6.46
N ALA A 56 -0.27 -7.42 7.69
CA ALA A 56 -0.33 -8.31 8.85
C ALA A 56 -1.64 -9.11 8.92
N GLY A 57 -2.63 -8.82 8.08
CA GLY A 57 -3.96 -9.46 8.12
C GLY A 57 -4.86 -9.04 9.28
N SER A 58 -4.39 -8.15 10.16
CA SER A 58 -5.19 -7.59 11.27
C SER A 58 -6.33 -6.68 10.80
N ARG A 59 -6.29 -6.19 9.56
CA ARG A 59 -7.37 -5.44 8.90
C ARG A 59 -7.48 -5.84 7.44
N SER A 60 -8.70 -5.95 6.94
CA SER A 60 -8.96 -6.12 5.51
C SER A 60 -8.71 -4.83 4.74
N ILE A 61 -8.15 -4.93 3.54
CA ILE A 61 -8.13 -3.82 2.58
C ILE A 61 -9.53 -3.62 2.00
N SER A 62 -9.94 -2.37 1.82
CA SER A 62 -11.23 -2.06 1.17
C SER A 62 -11.15 -2.34 -0.34
N HIS A 63 -12.31 -2.55 -0.96
CA HIS A 63 -12.42 -2.83 -2.40
C HIS A 63 -11.76 -1.73 -3.26
N GLU A 64 -11.95 -0.46 -2.88
CA GLU A 64 -11.40 0.69 -3.59
C GLU A 64 -9.86 0.66 -3.62
N HIS A 65 -9.21 0.52 -2.45
CA HIS A 65 -7.76 0.45 -2.36
C HIS A 65 -7.18 -0.82 -2.98
N ALA A 66 -7.91 -1.94 -2.89
CA ALA A 66 -7.55 -3.19 -3.55
C ALA A 66 -7.52 -3.02 -5.07
N SER A 67 -8.55 -2.39 -5.64
CA SER A 67 -8.63 -2.07 -7.07
C SER A 67 -7.49 -1.15 -7.50
N MET A 68 -7.22 -0.07 -6.75
CA MET A 68 -6.10 0.83 -7.04
C MET A 68 -4.75 0.11 -7.05
N LEU A 69 -4.45 -0.68 -6.01
CA LEU A 69 -3.20 -1.44 -5.92
C LEU A 69 -3.05 -2.42 -7.09
N TYR A 70 -4.14 -3.11 -7.43
CA TYR A 70 -4.15 -4.02 -8.57
C TYR A 70 -3.84 -3.30 -9.88
N GLN A 71 -4.49 -2.15 -10.14
CA GLN A 71 -4.26 -1.37 -11.37
C GLN A 71 -2.84 -0.83 -11.45
N MET A 72 -2.27 -0.35 -10.34
CA MET A 72 -0.87 0.05 -10.26
C MET A 72 0.07 -1.11 -10.61
N HIS A 73 -0.15 -2.28 -10.00
CA HIS A 73 0.64 -3.48 -10.24
C HIS A 73 0.53 -3.95 -11.70
N LYS A 74 -0.68 -3.99 -12.25
CA LYS A 74 -0.93 -4.36 -13.65
C LYS A 74 -0.19 -3.46 -14.62
N ARG A 75 -0.31 -2.14 -14.47
CA ARG A 75 0.39 -1.16 -15.31
C ARG A 75 1.91 -1.29 -15.23
N ALA A 76 2.45 -1.54 -14.04
CA ALA A 76 3.90 -1.73 -13.87
C ALA A 76 4.40 -3.00 -14.58
N MET A 77 3.63 -4.09 -14.51
CA MET A 77 3.96 -5.34 -15.22
C MET A 77 3.89 -5.18 -16.74
N GLU A 78 2.86 -4.50 -17.26
CA GLU A 78 2.71 -4.22 -18.70
C GLU A 78 3.83 -3.33 -19.25
N SER A 79 4.37 -2.42 -18.43
CA SER A 79 5.49 -1.55 -18.80
C SER A 79 6.85 -2.28 -18.87
N GLY A 80 6.90 -3.60 -18.64
CA GLY A 80 8.15 -4.37 -18.62
C GLY A 80 9.06 -4.05 -17.43
N MET A 81 8.52 -3.42 -16.38
CA MET A 81 9.30 -3.07 -15.19
C MET A 81 9.76 -4.34 -14.49
N ARG A 82 11.09 -4.58 -14.47
CA ARG A 82 11.67 -5.70 -13.74
C ARG A 82 11.58 -5.43 -12.23
N PRO A 83 11.15 -6.41 -11.40
CA PRO A 83 11.12 -6.24 -9.96
C PRO A 83 12.55 -5.96 -9.46
N MET A 84 12.72 -4.87 -8.72
CA MET A 84 13.98 -4.54 -8.05
C MET A 84 14.25 -5.60 -6.97
N THR A 85 15.16 -6.54 -7.26
CA THR A 85 15.47 -7.69 -6.38
C THR A 85 16.36 -7.34 -5.20
N VAL A 86 16.93 -6.14 -5.15
CA VAL A 86 17.78 -5.73 -4.03
C VAL A 86 17.41 -4.30 -3.64
N ARG A 87 16.57 -4.16 -2.61
CA ARG A 87 16.36 -2.87 -1.98
C ARG A 87 17.41 -2.65 -0.91
N ASP A 88 18.17 -1.57 -1.06
CA ASP A 88 19.12 -1.12 -0.05
C ASP A 88 18.34 -0.41 1.09
N PRO A 89 18.32 -0.95 2.32
CA PRO A 89 17.67 -0.30 3.46
C PRO A 89 18.28 1.07 3.80
N ARG A 90 19.49 1.37 3.33
CA ARG A 90 20.15 2.69 3.46
C ARG A 90 19.68 3.70 2.40
N LYS A 91 19.14 3.24 1.27
CA LYS A 91 18.48 4.08 0.25
C LYS A 91 16.99 4.31 0.53
N ARG A 92 16.55 4.35 1.79
CA ARG A 92 15.33 5.10 2.14
C ARG A 92 15.65 6.58 1.89
N LEU A 93 15.65 7.02 0.65
CA LEU A 93 15.87 8.41 0.29
C LEU A 93 14.78 9.24 0.97
N LEU A 94 15.17 9.90 2.06
CA LEU A 94 14.67 11.22 2.39
C LEU A 94 15.17 12.19 1.31
N GLY A 95 14.28 13.03 0.81
CA GLY A 95 14.49 13.94 -0.33
C GLY A 95 13.59 13.49 -1.47
N ASP A 96 12.46 14.10 -1.81
CA ASP A 96 12.08 15.52 -1.73
C ASP A 96 10.63 15.66 -1.23
N THR A 97 10.42 16.47 -0.19
CA THR A 97 9.10 17.09 0.06
C THR A 97 9.38 18.57 0.26
N PRO A 98 8.88 19.47 -0.60
CA PRO A 98 8.98 20.90 -0.31
C PRO A 98 8.22 21.19 0.99
N LEU A 99 8.85 21.95 1.88
CA LEU A 99 8.27 22.49 3.12
C LEU A 99 7.04 23.35 2.83
#